data_AF-A0A1I2EEE4-F1
#
_entry.id   AF-A0A1I2EEE4-F1
#
_cell.length_a   1.000
_cell.length_b   1.000
_cell.length_c   1.000
_cell.angle_alpha   90.00
_cell.angle_beta   90.00
_cell.angle_gamma   90.00
#
_symmetry.space_group_name_H-M   'P 1'
#
loop_
_entity.id
_entity.type
_entity.pdbx_description
1 polymer ?
#
loop_
_entity_poly.entity_id
_entity_poly.type
_entity_poly.pdbx_seq_one_letter_code
_entity_poly.pdbx_strand_id
1 'polypeptide(L)' 'MQGIRNFMSKWGWLLLACWGIFLIGIAVLLHFKGVDRYKYYDVKQHRMATMPIYFIYVIGAASILLSLRIRTQK' A
#
# COMPACT_ATOMS: atom_id res chain seq x y z
N MET A 1 -13.46 -22.48 -9.67
CA MET A 1 -13.07 -21.08 -9.39
C MET A 1 -13.94 -20.34 -8.35
N GLN A 2 -14.88 -21.01 -7.64
CA GLN A 2 -15.72 -20.34 -6.61
C GLN A 2 -15.06 -20.20 -5.22
N GLY A 3 -14.12 -21.08 -4.85
CA GLY A 3 -13.43 -21.03 -3.55
C GLY A 3 -12.59 -19.75 -3.35
N ILE A 4 -11.84 -19.32 -4.38
CA ILE A 4 -11.02 -18.10 -4.33
C ILE A 4 -11.90 -16.86 -4.18
N ARG A 5 -13.07 -16.83 -4.82
CA ARG A 5 -14.01 -15.70 -4.72
C ARG A 5 -14.57 -15.55 -3.30
N ASN A 6 -14.93 -16.66 -2.66
CA ASN A 6 -15.40 -16.65 -1.27
C ASN A 6 -14.28 -16.30 -0.29
N PHE A 7 -13.06 -16.75 -0.55
CA PHE A 7 -11.88 -16.39 0.24
C PHE A 7 -11.58 -14.89 0.15
N MET A 8 -11.50 -14.32 -1.06
CA MET A 8 -11.29 -12.88 -1.27
C MET A 8 -12.42 -12.04 -0.67
N SER A 9 -13.68 -12.49 -0.74
CA SER A 9 -14.80 -11.75 -0.12
C SER A 9 -14.68 -11.69 1.41
N LYS A 10 -14.28 -12.78 2.07
CA LYS A 10 -14.18 -12.85 3.53
C LYS A 10 -12.91 -12.22 4.08
N TRP A 11 -11.78 -12.38 3.40
CA TRP A 11 -10.46 -12.00 3.91
C TRP A 11 -9.81 -10.84 3.15
N GLY A 12 -10.37 -10.44 2.00
CA GLY A 12 -9.80 -9.40 1.15
C GLY A 12 -9.66 -8.06 1.87
N TRP A 13 -10.63 -7.66 2.70
CA TRP A 13 -10.54 -6.43 3.50
C TRP A 13 -9.42 -6.51 4.54
N LEU A 14 -9.22 -7.67 5.18
CA LEU A 14 -8.16 -7.89 6.16
C LEU A 14 -6.77 -7.87 5.49
N LEU A 15 -6.66 -8.50 4.32
CA LEU A 15 -5.44 -8.50 3.51
C LEU A 15 -5.08 -7.08 3.05
N LEU A 16 -6.08 -6.29 2.65
CA LEU A 16 -5.88 -4.90 2.19
C LEU A 16 -5.50 -3.97 3.35
N ALA A 17 -6.07 -4.18 4.53
CA ALA A 17 -5.67 -3.49 5.76
C ALA A 17 -4.22 -3.84 6.17
N CYS A 18 -3.87 -5.13 6.22
CA CYS A 18 -2.52 -5.59 6.51
C CYS A 18 -1.50 -5.02 5.50
N TRP A 19 -1.85 -5.00 4.21
CA TRP A 19 -1.02 -4.42 3.16
C TRP A 19 -0.80 -2.92 3.36
N GLY A 20 -1.84 -2.17 3.70
CA GLY A 20 -1.73 -0.74 3.99
C GLY A 20 -0.83 -0.44 5.20
N ILE A 21 -0.96 -1.20 6.29
CA ILE A 21 -0.11 -1.09 7.48
C ILE A 21 1.35 -1.40 7.13
N PHE A 22 1.58 -2.45 6.33
CA PHE A 22 2.92 -2.83 5.90
C PHE A 22 3.61 -1.73 5.08
N LEU A 23 2.89 -1.09 4.15
CA LEU A 23 3.42 0.04 3.37
C LEU A 23 3.79 1.24 4.26
N ILE A 24 2.96 1.56 5.25
CA ILE A 24 3.26 2.63 6.22
C ILE A 24 4.50 2.26 7.05
N GLY A 25 4.62 1.01 7.48
CA GLY A 25 5.80 0.52 8.21
C GLY A 25 7.10 0.68 7.41
N ILE A 26 7.07 0.35 6.10
CA ILE A 26 8.21 0.57 5.21
C ILE A 26 8.52 2.06 5.07
N ALA A 27 7.50 2.90 4.91
CA ALA A 27 7.68 4.35 4.81
C ALA A 27 8.35 4.94 6.06
N VAL A 28 7.93 4.48 7.25
CA VAL A 28 8.53 4.87 8.54
C VAL A 28 10.00 4.42 8.62
N LEU A 29 10.30 3.18 8.25
CA LEU A 29 11.69 2.68 8.23
C LEU A 29 12.59 3.49 7.28
N LEU A 30 12.08 3.86 6.12
CA LEU A 30 12.81 4.70 5.16
C LEU A 30 13.03 6.12 5.70
N HIS A 31 12.03 6.69 6.36
CA HIS A 31 12.12 8.00 7.00
C HIS A 31 13.16 8.02 8.12
N PHE A 32 13.17 7.01 9.00
CA PHE A 32 14.19 6.86 10.05
C PHE A 32 15.61 6.69 9.49
N LYS A 33 15.75 6.12 8.29
CA LYS A 33 17.03 5.96 7.61
C LYS A 33 17.53 7.27 6.95
N GLY A 34 16.78 8.37 7.06
CA GLY A 34 17.11 9.66 6.41
C GLY A 34 17.02 9.60 4.89
N VAL A 35 16.31 8.60 4.35
CA VAL A 35 15.99 8.54 2.94
C VAL A 35 14.69 9.30 2.80
N ASP A 36 14.69 10.45 2.11
CA ASP A 36 13.45 11.20 1.80
C ASP A 36 12.86 10.84 0.43
N ARG A 37 13.67 10.16 -0.39
CA ARG A 37 13.36 9.85 -1.78
C ARG A 37 13.69 8.40 -2.08
N TYR A 38 12.69 7.65 -2.53
CA TYR A 38 12.88 6.30 -2.99
C TYR A 38 13.18 6.31 -4.50
N LYS A 39 14.29 5.69 -4.91
CA LYS A 39 14.57 5.50 -6.34
C LYS A 39 13.71 4.36 -6.86
N TYR A 40 12.78 4.67 -7.75
CA TYR A 40 12.03 3.66 -8.49
C TYR A 40 12.47 3.68 -9.96
N TYR A 41 12.42 2.52 -10.59
CA TYR A 41 12.74 2.40 -12.00
C TYR A 41 11.48 2.71 -12.82
N ASP A 42 11.46 3.86 -13.48
CA ASP A 42 10.37 4.19 -14.39
C ASP A 42 10.54 3.38 -15.68
N VAL A 43 9.75 2.32 -15.82
CA VAL A 43 9.80 1.40 -16.96
C VAL A 43 9.50 2.13 -18.27
N LYS A 44 8.70 3.20 -18.26
CA LYS A 44 8.35 3.97 -19.47
C LYS A 44 9.44 4.95 -19.90
N GLN A 45 10.17 5.53 -18.94
CA GLN A 45 11.21 6.52 -19.24
C GLN A 45 12.64 5.97 -19.22
N HIS A 46 12.83 4.70 -18.85
CA HIS A 46 14.15 4.05 -18.68
C HIS A 46 15.12 4.90 -17.83
N ARG A 47 14.57 5.60 -16.83
CA ARG A 47 15.34 6.48 -15.93
C ARG A 47 15.00 6.15 -14.48
N MET A 48 16.01 6.29 -13.62
CA MET A 48 15.79 6.27 -12.17
C MET A 48 15.07 7.56 -11.79
N ALA A 49 13.81 7.44 -11.45
CA ALA A 49 13.01 8.54 -10.92
C ALA A 49 13.00 8.48 -9.39
N THR A 50 12.86 9.64 -8.76
CA THR A 50 12.78 9.72 -7.29
C THR A 50 11.34 10.01 -6.90
N MET A 51 10.70 9.05 -6.23
CA MET A 51 9.38 9.27 -5.65
C MET A 51 9.55 9.74 -4.20
N PRO A 52 8.85 10.80 -3.79
CA PRO A 52 8.87 11.22 -2.42
C PRO A 52 8.12 10.21 -1.55
N ILE A 53 8.64 9.92 -0.36
CA ILE A 53 8.09 8.87 0.52
C ILE A 53 6.68 9.18 1.00
N TYR A 54 6.29 10.46 1.02
CA TYR A 54 4.91 10.87 1.30
C TYR A 54 3.90 10.09 0.43
N PHE A 55 4.27 9.72 -0.80
CA PHE A 55 3.41 8.98 -1.71
C PHE A 55 3.07 7.58 -1.15
N ILE A 56 4.02 6.93 -0.48
CA ILE A 56 3.82 5.63 0.17
C ILE A 56 2.87 5.78 1.37
N TYR A 57 3.00 6.86 2.15
CA TYR A 57 2.06 7.16 3.23
C TYR A 57 0.64 7.37 2.71
N VAL A 58 0.46 8.12 1.61
CA VAL A 58 -0.86 8.36 1.02
C VAL A 58 -1.47 7.05 0.51
N ILE A 59 -0.72 6.22 -0.20
CA ILE A 59 -1.20 4.93 -0.69
C ILE A 59 -1.54 3.98 0.47
N GLY A 60 -0.69 3.92 1.50
CA GLY A 60 -0.93 3.11 2.69
C GLY A 60 -2.20 3.54 3.44
N ALA A 61 -2.35 4.84 3.68
CA ALA A 61 -3.52 5.42 4.34
C ALA A 61 -4.81 5.22 3.51
N ALA A 62 -4.75 5.43 2.19
CA ALA A 62 -5.86 5.19 1.29
C ALA A 62 -6.28 3.72 1.27
N SER A 63 -5.32 2.79 1.34
CA SER A 63 -5.58 1.35 1.43
C SER A 63 -6.31 0.99 2.73
N ILE A 64 -5.88 1.56 3.86
CA ILE A 64 -6.54 1.35 5.16
C ILE A 64 -7.96 1.95 5.14
N LEU A 65 -8.13 3.18 4.65
CA LEU A 65 -9.44 3.81 4.52
C LEU A 65 -10.39 3.00 3.61
N LEU A 66 -9.89 2.49 2.48
CA LEU A 66 -10.66 1.63 1.59
C LEU A 66 -11.06 0.32 2.29
N SER A 67 -10.15 -0.27 3.08
CA SER A 67 -10.45 -1.48 3.84
C SER A 67 -11.55 -1.26 4.90
N LEU A 68 -11.53 -0.10 5.58
CA LEU A 68 -12.54 0.30 6.55
C LEU A 68 -13.89 0.56 5.89
N ARG A 69 -13.88 1.20 4.71
CA ARG A 69 -15.09 1.46 3.91
C ARG A 69 -15.75 0.16 3.44
N ILE A 70 -14.96 -0.80 2.97
CA ILE A 70 -15.48 -2.13 2.56
C ILE A 70 -16.11 -2.85 3.76
N ARG A 71 -15.55 -2.70 4.97
CA ARG A 71 -16.11 -3.29 6.18
C ARG A 71 -17.40 -2.62 6.64
N THR A 72 -17.54 -1.30 6.47
CA THR A 72 -18.75 -0.57 6.89
C THR A 72 -19.94 -0.76 5.96
N GLN A 73 -19.74 -1.27 4.73
CA GLN A 73 -20.81 -1.56 3.78
C GLN A 73 -21.26 -3.03 3.74
N LYS A 74 -20.74 -3.87 4.64
CA LYS A 74 -21.19 -5.25 4.85
C LYS A 74 -21.97 -5.37 6.15
#